data_AF-A0A087S5I3-F1
#
_entry.id   AF-A0A087S5I3-F1
#
_cell.length_a   1.000
_cell.length_b   1.000
_cell.length_c   1.000
_cell.angle_alpha   90.00
_cell.angle_beta   90.00
_cell.angle_gamma   90.00
#
_symmetry.space_group_name_H-M   'P 1'
#
loop_
_entity.id
_entity.type
_entity.pdbx_description
1 polymer ?
#
loop_
_entity_poly.entity_id
_entity_poly.type
_entity_poly.pdbx_seq_one_letter_code
_entity_poly.pdbx_strand_id
1 'polypeptide(L)' 'MGKVFAVGVGPGSPKYVTEIVKEIVQNCDIVIGYKYTLKTIERLLEGKEIHEITMNNQEESYQEVLPRLG' A
#
# COMPACT_ATOMS: atom_id res chain seq x y z
N MET A 1 -11.05 -8.08 13.20
CA MET A 1 -10.63 -6.68 13.25
C MET A 1 -9.27 -6.52 12.60
N GLY A 2 -9.29 -6.20 11.31
CA GLY A 2 -8.11 -5.87 10.53
C GLY A 2 -7.47 -4.57 11.00
N LYS A 3 -6.22 -4.38 10.57
CA LYS A 3 -5.41 -3.21 10.90
C LYS A 3 -5.14 -2.43 9.63
N VAL A 4 -5.31 -1.12 9.71
CA VAL A 4 -5.00 -0.19 8.61
C VAL A 4 -3.79 0.65 9.02
N PHE A 5 -2.80 0.71 8.14
CA PHE A 5 -1.60 1.51 8.33
C PHE A 5 -1.51 2.56 7.22
N ALA A 6 -1.36 3.83 7.61
CA ALA A 6 -0.98 4.89 6.68
C ALA A 6 0.54 5.09 6.78
N VAL A 7 1.26 4.84 5.69
CA VAL A 7 2.73 4.88 5.67
C VAL A 7 3.25 5.76 4.53
N GLY A 8 4.36 6.45 4.77
CA GLY A 8 5.07 7.20 3.74
C GLY A 8 6.24 6.39 3.15
N VAL A 9 6.34 6.31 1.83
CA VAL A 9 7.43 5.61 1.13
C VAL A 9 8.61 6.51 0.73
N GLY A 10 8.60 7.76 1.18
CA GLY A 10 9.62 8.76 0.87
C GLY A 10 9.47 9.39 -0.52
N PRO A 11 10.50 10.12 -1.00
CA PRO A 11 10.44 10.94 -2.22
C PRO A 11 10.69 10.14 -3.51
N GLY A 12 10.37 8.85 -3.54
CA GLY A 12 10.39 8.03 -4.78
C GLY A 12 11.59 7.12 -5.01
N SER A 13 12.63 7.19 -4.19
CA SER A 13 13.74 6.23 -4.26
C SER A 13 13.59 5.18 -3.15
N PRO A 14 13.69 3.88 -3.46
CA PRO A 14 13.60 2.80 -2.47
C PRO A 14 14.57 2.95 -1.28
N LYS A 15 15.67 3.70 -1.47
CA LYS A 15 16.66 3.98 -0.40
C LYS A 15 16.11 4.80 0.76
N TYR A 16 15.00 5.53 0.57
CA TYR A 16 14.36 6.34 1.60
C TYR A 16 13.23 5.60 2.33
N VAL A 17 12.91 4.38 1.90
CA VAL A 17 11.90 3.54 2.58
C VAL A 17 12.54 3.02 3.87
N THR A 18 11.97 3.41 5.01
CA THR A 18 12.46 3.02 6.34
C THR A 18 12.16 1.55 6.62
N GLU A 19 12.94 0.91 7.48
CA GLU A 19 12.77 -0.52 7.81
C GLU A 19 11.35 -0.82 8.34
N ILE A 20 10.80 0.04 9.19
CA ILE A 20 9.44 -0.13 9.71
C ILE A 20 8.38 -0.14 8.59
N VAL A 21 8.56 0.65 7.52
CA VAL A 21 7.63 0.63 6.38
C VAL A 21 7.77 -0.68 5.60
N LYS A 22 8.99 -1.20 5.46
CA LYS A 22 9.22 -2.50 4.81
C LYS A 22 8.54 -3.62 5.58
N GLU A 23 8.71 -3.64 6.90
CA GLU A 23 8.09 -4.62 7.79
C GLU A 23 6.56 -4.55 7.72
N ILE A 24 5.97 -3.35 7.75
CA ILE A 24 4.52 -3.17 7.61
C ILE A 24 4.05 -3.74 6.27
N VAL A 25 4.65 -3.31 5.16
CA VAL A 25 4.24 -3.76 3.81
C VAL A 25 4.37 -5.28 3.70
N GLN A 26 5.47 -5.87 4.18
CA GLN A 26 5.70 -7.32 4.15
C GLN A 26 4.63 -8.11 4.92
N ASN A 27 4.12 -7.57 6.04
CA ASN A 27 3.10 -8.22 6.87
C ASN A 27 1.65 -7.87 6.48
N CYS A 28 1.44 -7.02 5.47
CA CYS A 28 0.11 -6.70 4.95
C CYS A 28 -0.30 -7.65 3.81
N ASP A 29 -1.58 -8.01 3.77
CA ASP A 29 -2.19 -8.78 2.68
C ASP A 29 -2.59 -7.88 1.50
N ILE A 30 -3.09 -6.68 1.80
CA ILE A 30 -3.60 -5.70 0.82
C ILE A 30 -2.76 -4.41 0.90
N VAL A 31 -2.34 -3.90 -0.26
CA VAL A 31 -1.62 -2.62 -0.39
C VAL A 31 -2.38 -1.72 -1.37
N ILE A 32 -2.79 -0.54 -0.91
CA ILE A 32 -3.48 0.46 -1.72
C ILE A 32 -2.60 1.70 -1.83
N GLY A 33 -2.38 2.21 -3.04
CA GLY A 33 -1.54 3.40 -3.22
C GLY A 33 -1.53 3.95 -4.63
N TYR A 34 -0.95 5.14 -4.79
CA TYR A 34 -0.75 5.75 -6.09
C TYR A 34 0.35 5.02 -6.85
N LYS A 35 0.28 5.04 -8.19
CA LYS A 35 1.29 4.44 -9.07
C LYS A 35 2.73 4.73 -8.65
N TYR A 36 3.03 5.98 -8.32
CA TYR A 36 4.36 6.42 -7.92
C TYR A 36 4.82 5.80 -6.59
N THR A 37 3.92 5.75 -5.59
CA THR A 37 4.26 5.19 -4.28
C THR A 37 4.41 3.68 -4.37
N LEU A 38 3.53 2.99 -5.12
CA LEU A 38 3.62 1.55 -5.37
C LEU A 38 4.93 1.20 -6.09
N LYS A 39 5.31 1.95 -7.12
CA LYS A 39 6.59 1.77 -7.82
C LYS A 39 7.80 1.90 -6.90
N THR A 40 7.74 2.80 -5.91
CA THR A 40 8.84 2.99 -4.95
C THR A 40 9.09 1.76 -4.08
N ILE A 41 8.06 0.93 -3.87
CA ILE A 41 8.11 -0.29 -3.03
C ILE A 41 7.86 -1.57 -3.84
N GLU A 42 7.96 -1.55 -5.16
CA GLU A 42 7.53 -2.65 -6.06
C GLU A 42 8.07 -4.03 -5.66
N ARG A 43 9.31 -4.08 -5.15
CA ARG A 43 9.98 -5.32 -4.71
C ARG A 43 9.39 -5.93 -3.44
N LEU A 44 8.59 -5.18 -2.70
CA LEU A 44 7.94 -5.60 -1.46
C LEU A 44 6.48 -6.04 -1.70
N LEU A 45 5.96 -5.85 -2.92
CA LEU A 45 4.56 -6.10 -3.26
C LEU A 45 4.29 -7.51 -3.79
N GLU A 46 5.33 -8.33 -3.95
CA GLU A 46 5.19 -9.68 -4.47
C GLU A 46 4.25 -10.53 -3.61
N GLY A 47 3.28 -11.18 -4.26
CA GLY A 47 2.29 -12.04 -3.61
C GLY A 47 1.18 -11.31 -2.84
N LYS A 48 1.11 -9.97 -2.92
CA LYS A 48 0.09 -9.15 -2.25
C LYS A 48 -1.04 -8.76 -3.20
N GLU A 49 -2.21 -8.47 -2.63
CA GLU A 49 -3.28 -7.80 -3.37
C GLU A 49 -2.94 -6.31 -3.48
N ILE A 50 -2.84 -5.80 -4.70
CA ILE A 50 -2.40 -4.42 -4.97
C ILE A 50 -3.53 -3.65 -5.64
N HIS A 51 -3.90 -2.51 -5.05
CA HIS A 51 -4.84 -1.55 -5.64
C HIS A 51 -4.13 -0.26 -6.02
N GLU A 52 -3.97 -0.02 -7.32
CA GLU A 52 -3.53 1.28 -7.84
C GLU A 52 -4.71 2.26 -7.83
N ILE A 53 -4.56 3.35 -7.07
CA ILE A 53 -5.56 4.41 -6.98
C ILE A 53 -5.12 5.69 -7.71
N THR A 54 -6.13 6.43 -8.12
CA THR A 54 -6.10 7.76 -8.73
C THR A 54 -7.13 8.62 -8.00
N MET A 55 -7.14 9.93 -8.29
CA MET A 55 -8.18 10.81 -7.72
C MET A 55 -9.61 10.39 -8.09
N ASN A 56 -9.80 9.66 -9.19
CA ASN A 56 -11.12 9.30 -9.69
C ASN A 56 -11.70 8.04 -9.03
N ASN A 57 -10.85 7.10 -8.58
CA ASN A 57 -11.28 5.78 -8.08
C ASN A 57 -10.85 5.49 -6.64
N GLN A 58 -10.22 6.45 -5.96
CA GLN A 58 -9.73 6.27 -4.59
C GLN A 58 -10.84 5.84 -3.62
N GLU A 59 -11.98 6.53 -3.63
CA GLU A 59 -13.09 6.21 -2.72
C GLU A 59 -13.69 4.83 -3.01
N GLU A 60 -13.90 4.52 -4.30
CA GLU A 60 -14.43 3.23 -4.73
C GLU A 60 -13.53 2.07 -4.28
N SER A 61 -12.21 2.19 -4.47
CA SER A 61 -11.24 1.18 -4.03
C SER A 61 -11.26 0.97 -2.51
N TYR A 62 -11.37 2.05 -1.73
CA TYR A 62 -11.49 1.93 -0.27
C TYR A 62 -12.77 1.22 0.16
N GLN A 63 -13.91 1.55 -0.46
CA GLN A 63 -15.19 0.90 -0.18
C GLN A 63 -15.22 -0.56 -0.61
N GLU A 64 -14.48 -0.93 -1.66
CA GLU A 64 -14.33 -2.32 -2.09
C GLU A 64 -13.54 -3.16 -1.06
N VAL A 65 -12.53 -2.56 -0.41
CA VAL A 65 -11.64 -3.26 0.55
C VAL A 65 -12.24 -3.26 1.96
N LEU A 66 -12.98 -2.23 2.35
CA LEU A 66 -13.51 -2.07 3.71
C LEU A 66 -14.24 -3.32 4.26
N PRO A 67 -15.13 -4.01 3.52
CA PRO A 67 -15.83 -5.21 4.01
C PRO A 67 -14.89 -6.41 4.25
N ARG A 68 -13.71 -6.41 3.64
CA ARG A 68 -12.69 -7.48 3.74
C ARG A 68 -11.76 -7.30 4.93
N LEU A 69 -11.83 -6.15 5.63
CA LEU A 69 -10.98 -5.85 6.77
C LEU A 69 -11.32 -6.66 8.03
N GLY A 70 -12.28 -7.59 8.00
CA GLY A 70 -12.49 -8.61 9.03
C GLY A 70 -13.14 -8.14 10.33
#